data_AF-A0A7J4KJ60-F1
#
_entry.id   AF-A0A7J4KJ60-F1
#
_cell.length_a   1.000
_cell.length_b   1.000
_cell.length_c   1.000
_cell.angle_alpha   90.00
_cell.angle_beta   90.00
_cell.angle_gamma   90.00
#
_symmetry.space_group_name_H-M   'P 1'
#
loop_
_entity.id
_entity.type
_entity.pdbx_description
1 polymer ?
#
loop_
_entity_poly.entity_id
_entity_poly.type
_entity_poly.pdbx_seq_one_letter_code
_entity_poly.pdbx_strand_id
1 'polypeptide(L)'
;MKLSERDRNAAFALLIVLAVGVAIYAFLFSGRPDNPSDGRDFYYLLRSSGRAGIIYDVRGADQQQVTSAYQCGVDIISKGRFAGMALENIACDESGCLSASTEGNGTSQMTFEQAKRKLESIPYILIKTGESPSYSFFQRHMEIVIGKDTGNTTQCDIVAKES
;
A
#
# COMPACT_ATOMS: atom_id res chain seq x y z
N MET A 1 1.52 30.45 -38.22
CA MET A 1 2.28 31.17 -37.17
C MET A 1 3.57 30.40 -36.93
N LYS A 2 4.75 30.95 -37.27
CA LYS A 2 6.05 30.33 -36.95
C LYS A 2 6.47 30.85 -35.56
N LEU A 3 6.61 29.96 -34.58
CA LEU A 3 7.17 30.30 -33.28
C LEU A 3 8.59 30.86 -33.46
N SER A 4 8.92 31.94 -32.75
CA SER A 4 10.27 32.47 -32.80
C SER A 4 11.25 31.48 -32.15
N GLU A 5 12.51 31.52 -32.56
CA GLU A 5 13.55 30.63 -32.05
C GLU A 5 13.72 30.76 -30.51
N ARG A 6 13.46 31.96 -29.98
CA ARG A 6 13.40 32.23 -28.54
C ARG A 6 12.24 31.53 -27.84
N ASP A 7 11.04 31.53 -28.43
CA ASP A 7 9.87 30.87 -27.83
C ASP A 7 10.05 29.35 -27.80
N ARG A 8 10.72 28.81 -28.83
CA ARG A 8 11.04 27.39 -28.92
C ARG A 8 12.06 26.98 -27.86
N ASN A 9 13.11 27.78 -27.65
CA ASN A 9 14.11 27.54 -26.60
C ASN A 9 13.51 27.70 -25.20
N ALA A 10 12.62 28.67 -24.98
CA ALA A 10 11.90 28.84 -23.73
C ALA A 10 10.96 27.65 -23.44
N ALA A 11 10.27 27.14 -24.45
CA ALA A 11 9.43 25.94 -24.32
C ALA A 11 10.26 24.70 -23.98
N PHE A 12 11.42 24.49 -24.63
CA PHE A 12 12.32 23.39 -24.29
C PHE A 12 12.89 23.51 -22.87
N ALA A 13 13.30 24.72 -22.46
CA ALA A 13 13.77 24.96 -21.10
C ALA A 13 12.69 24.65 -20.06
N LEU A 14 11.44 25.08 -20.32
CA LEU A 14 10.29 24.77 -19.47
C LEU A 14 10.04 23.26 -19.37
N LEU A 15 10.10 22.53 -20.50
CA LEU A 15 9.94 21.08 -20.53
C LEU A 15 11.05 20.37 -19.74
N ILE A 16 12.30 20.83 -19.84
CA ILE A 16 13.41 20.27 -19.06
C ILE A 16 13.18 20.51 -17.57
N VAL A 17 12.79 21.73 -17.16
CA VAL A 17 12.50 22.04 -15.76
C VAL A 17 11.35 21.19 -15.23
N LEU A 18 10.28 21.01 -16.01
CA LEU A 18 9.16 20.13 -15.66
C LEU A 18 9.61 18.66 -15.55
N ALA A 19 10.40 18.17 -16.50
CA ALA A 19 10.89 16.80 -16.48
C ALA A 19 11.80 16.54 -15.27
N VAL A 20 12.69 17.48 -14.93
CA VAL A 20 13.54 17.42 -13.73
C VAL A 20 12.68 17.50 -12.47
N GLY A 21 11.68 18.38 -12.43
CA GLY A 21 10.74 18.49 -11.31
C GLY A 21 9.97 17.19 -11.08
N VAL A 22 9.47 16.56 -12.14
CA VAL A 22 8.80 15.25 -12.08
C VAL A 22 9.75 14.15 -11.66
N ALA A 23 11.00 14.13 -12.15
CA ALA A 23 11.99 13.13 -11.76
C ALA A 23 12.40 13.26 -10.29
N ILE A 24 12.60 14.48 -9.80
CA ILE A 24 12.87 14.76 -8.38
C ILE A 24 11.66 14.36 -7.55
N TYR A 25 10.44 14.69 -7.99
CA TYR A 25 9.22 14.28 -7.28
C TYR A 25 9.10 12.75 -7.22
N ALA A 26 9.31 12.05 -8.34
CA ALA A 26 9.31 10.59 -8.35
C ALA A 26 10.38 10.03 -7.40
N PHE A 27 11.62 10.51 -7.48
CA PHE A 27 12.71 10.03 -6.62
C PHE A 27 12.46 10.31 -5.13
N LEU A 28 11.90 11.48 -4.80
CA LEU A 28 11.65 11.91 -3.43
C LEU A 28 10.30 11.47 -2.88
N PHE A 29 9.35 10.98 -3.68
CA PHE A 29 8.01 10.63 -3.17
C PHE A 29 7.50 9.26 -3.62
N SER A 30 8.03 8.64 -4.68
CA SER A 30 7.77 7.22 -4.95
C SER A 30 8.63 6.37 -4.02
N GLY A 31 8.02 5.47 -3.25
CA GLY A 31 8.78 4.49 -2.45
C GLY A 31 9.62 3.58 -3.35
N ARG A 32 10.59 2.86 -2.77
CA ARG A 32 11.37 1.87 -3.52
C ARG A 32 10.45 0.88 -4.26
N PRO A 33 10.69 0.63 -5.57
CA PRO A 33 9.92 -0.36 -6.31
C PRO A 33 10.07 -1.72 -5.64
N ASP A 34 8.95 -2.36 -5.33
CA ASP A 34 8.90 -3.69 -4.77
C ASP A 34 8.66 -4.70 -5.91
N ASN A 35 9.43 -5.77 -5.95
CA ASN A 35 9.37 -6.73 -7.04
C ASN A 35 8.38 -7.85 -6.71
N PRO A 36 7.66 -8.39 -7.70
CA PRO A 36 6.87 -9.60 -7.52
C PRO A 36 7.72 -10.74 -6.94
N SER A 37 7.16 -11.51 -6.01
CA SER A 37 7.81 -12.65 -5.35
C SER A 37 6.82 -13.81 -5.21
N ASP A 38 7.32 -15.00 -4.88
CA ASP A 38 6.51 -16.18 -4.55
C ASP A 38 5.98 -16.15 -3.09
N GLY A 39 6.35 -15.12 -2.33
CA GLY A 39 5.96 -14.91 -0.94
C GLY A 39 6.99 -15.38 0.09
N ARG A 40 8.01 -16.15 -0.32
CA ARG A 40 9.06 -16.61 0.60
C ARG A 40 9.85 -15.44 1.19
N ASP A 41 10.21 -14.47 0.34
CA ASP A 41 10.94 -13.27 0.76
C ASP A 41 10.14 -12.46 1.78
N PHE A 42 8.84 -12.29 1.51
CA PHE A 42 7.91 -11.59 2.41
C PHE A 42 7.85 -12.28 3.77
N TYR A 43 7.64 -13.60 3.81
CA TYR A 43 7.57 -14.33 5.09
C TYR A 43 8.91 -14.36 5.83
N TYR A 44 10.02 -14.43 5.11
CA TYR A 44 11.36 -14.32 5.71
C TYR A 44 11.56 -12.97 6.39
N LEU A 45 11.23 -11.87 5.69
CA LEU A 45 11.27 -10.52 6.26
C LEU A 45 10.31 -10.40 7.45
N LEU A 46 9.08 -10.89 7.31
CA LEU A 46 8.07 -10.87 8.36
C LEU A 46 8.56 -11.52 9.65
N ARG A 47 9.13 -12.72 9.56
CA ARG A 47 9.66 -13.46 10.71
C ARG A 47 10.80 -12.73 11.43
N SER A 48 11.60 -11.94 10.72
CA SER A 48 12.80 -11.28 11.26
C SER A 48 12.59 -9.83 11.72
N SER A 49 11.48 -9.19 11.32
CA SER A 49 11.29 -7.75 11.49
C SER A 49 10.92 -7.29 12.90
N GLY A 50 10.20 -8.11 13.68
CA GLY A 50 9.62 -7.71 14.98
C GLY A 50 8.53 -6.62 14.90
N ARG A 51 8.33 -6.01 13.71
CA ARG A 51 7.32 -5.01 13.40
C ARG A 51 6.68 -5.32 12.05
N ALA A 52 5.40 -5.04 11.88
CA ALA A 52 4.72 -5.19 10.60
C ALA A 52 3.66 -4.10 10.42
N GLY A 53 3.28 -3.85 9.17
CA GLY A 53 2.23 -2.89 8.84
C GLY A 53 1.03 -3.54 8.15
N ILE A 54 -0.13 -2.90 8.28
CA ILE A 54 -1.31 -3.22 7.46
C ILE A 54 -1.85 -1.90 6.92
N ILE A 55 -1.96 -1.79 5.61
CA ILE A 55 -2.63 -0.68 4.93
C ILE A 55 -3.99 -1.19 4.44
N TYR A 56 -5.05 -0.48 4.81
CA TYR A 56 -6.40 -0.64 4.28
C TYR A 56 -6.63 0.48 3.27
N ASP A 57 -6.68 0.16 1.98
CA ASP A 57 -7.01 1.10 0.91
C ASP A 57 -8.43 0.84 0.42
N VAL A 58 -9.38 1.59 0.97
CA VAL A 58 -10.82 1.45 0.66
C VAL A 58 -11.34 2.59 -0.20
N ARG A 59 -10.46 3.30 -0.90
CA ARG A 59 -10.85 4.34 -1.86
C ARG A 59 -11.65 3.72 -3.01
N GLY A 60 -12.71 4.41 -3.43
CA GLY A 60 -13.62 3.97 -4.49
C GLY A 60 -14.46 2.74 -4.14
N ALA A 61 -14.44 2.28 -2.89
CA ALA A 61 -15.17 1.10 -2.43
C ALA A 61 -16.61 1.41 -2.00
N ASP A 62 -17.50 0.44 -2.17
CA ASP A 62 -18.80 0.47 -1.50
C ASP A 62 -18.71 0.04 -0.02
N GLN A 63 -19.79 0.24 0.73
CA GLN A 63 -19.83 -0.07 2.17
C GLN A 63 -19.59 -1.56 2.49
N GLN A 64 -20.00 -2.47 1.60
CA GLN A 64 -19.81 -3.91 1.79
C GLN A 64 -18.34 -4.28 1.62
N GLN A 65 -17.66 -3.72 0.61
CA GLN A 65 -16.24 -3.91 0.38
C GLN A 65 -15.40 -3.30 1.50
N VAL A 66 -15.76 -2.11 1.98
CA VAL A 66 -15.11 -1.47 3.14
C VAL A 66 -15.17 -2.39 4.37
N THR A 67 -16.36 -2.89 4.68
CA THR A 67 -16.57 -3.81 5.82
C THR A 67 -15.74 -5.09 5.65
N SER A 68 -15.73 -5.65 4.45
CA SER A 68 -14.99 -6.87 4.13
C SER A 68 -13.47 -6.66 4.23
N ALA A 69 -12.96 -5.50 3.81
CA ALA A 69 -11.55 -5.14 3.93
C ALA A 69 -11.11 -5.02 5.40
N TYR A 70 -11.91 -4.39 6.26
CA TYR A 70 -11.62 -4.31 7.69
C TYR A 70 -11.70 -5.67 8.37
N GLN A 71 -12.73 -6.47 8.07
CA GLN A 71 -12.85 -7.82 8.59
C GLN A 71 -11.64 -8.68 8.20
N CYS A 72 -11.17 -8.54 6.97
CA CYS A 72 -9.97 -9.22 6.48
C CYS A 72 -8.74 -8.93 7.36
N GLY A 73 -8.50 -7.66 7.70
CA GLY A 73 -7.39 -7.30 8.58
C GLY A 73 -7.55 -7.84 9.99
N VAL A 74 -8.76 -7.79 10.56
CA VAL A 74 -9.07 -8.40 11.86
C VAL A 74 -8.79 -9.89 11.86
N ASP A 75 -9.20 -10.62 10.81
CA ASP A 75 -8.97 -12.06 10.67
C ASP A 75 -7.48 -12.38 10.59
N ILE A 76 -6.70 -11.60 9.84
CA ILE A 76 -5.24 -11.79 9.72
C ILE A 76 -4.54 -11.58 11.07
N ILE A 77 -4.94 -10.53 11.81
CA ILE A 77 -4.39 -10.22 13.14
C ILE A 77 -4.77 -11.32 14.14
N SER A 78 -6.06 -11.66 14.22
CA SER A 78 -6.60 -12.62 15.19
C SER A 78 -6.11 -14.05 14.98
N LYS A 79 -5.80 -14.45 13.74
CA LYS A 79 -5.16 -15.74 13.41
C LYS A 79 -3.68 -15.82 13.82
N GLY A 80 -3.14 -14.79 14.48
CA GLY A 80 -1.82 -14.83 15.10
C GLY A 80 -0.64 -14.69 14.14
N ARG A 81 -0.88 -14.33 12.87
CA ARG A 81 0.21 -14.15 11.87
C ARG A 81 1.20 -13.05 12.24
N PHE A 82 0.80 -12.16 13.11
CA PHE A 82 1.61 -11.06 13.65
C PHE A 82 1.79 -11.13 15.17
N ALA A 83 1.58 -12.30 15.78
CA ALA A 83 1.70 -12.46 17.22
C ALA A 83 3.11 -12.06 17.69
N GLY A 84 3.16 -11.16 18.68
CA GLY A 84 4.42 -10.65 19.24
C GLY A 84 5.11 -9.56 18.40
N MET A 85 4.49 -9.06 17.33
CA MET A 85 5.01 -7.96 16.52
C MET A 85 4.31 -6.63 16.86
N ALA A 86 5.04 -5.51 16.80
CA ALA A 86 4.41 -4.20 16.85
C ALA A 86 3.71 -3.92 15.52
N LEU A 87 2.41 -3.64 15.57
CA LEU A 87 1.57 -3.42 14.39
C LEU A 87 1.34 -1.92 14.15
N GLU A 88 1.58 -1.51 12.91
CA GLU A 88 1.19 -0.21 12.37
C GLU A 88 -0.02 -0.40 11.45
N ASN A 89 -1.19 0.07 11.86
CA ASN A 89 -2.41 0.00 11.05
C ASN A 89 -2.65 1.35 10.38
N ILE A 90 -2.80 1.37 9.06
CA ILE A 90 -3.06 2.58 8.29
C ILE A 90 -4.34 2.39 7.50
N ALA A 91 -5.36 3.20 7.76
CA ALA A 91 -6.61 3.19 7.01
C ALA A 91 -6.67 4.37 6.04
N CYS A 92 -6.95 4.12 4.77
CA CYS A 92 -6.99 5.10 3.70
C CYS A 92 -8.37 5.13 3.05
N ASP A 93 -8.95 6.32 3.00
CA ASP A 93 -10.19 6.63 2.28
C ASP A 93 -9.98 7.80 1.30
N GLU A 94 -11.06 8.34 0.75
CA GLU A 94 -11.02 9.46 -0.21
C GLU A 94 -10.38 10.73 0.37
N SER A 95 -10.41 10.91 1.70
CA SER A 95 -9.86 12.07 2.38
C SER A 95 -8.35 11.94 2.69
N GLY A 96 -7.81 10.73 2.63
CA GLY A 96 -6.42 10.44 2.93
C GLY A 96 -6.26 9.23 3.83
N CYS A 97 -5.07 9.07 4.40
CA CYS A 97 -4.70 7.95 5.25
C CYS A 97 -4.52 8.39 6.69
N LEU A 98 -5.08 7.61 7.63
CA LEU A 98 -4.91 7.74 9.06
C LEU A 98 -4.10 6.57 9.59
N SER A 99 -3.05 6.88 10.35
CA SER A 99 -2.18 5.89 10.98
C SER A 99 -2.55 5.72 12.45
N ALA A 100 -2.82 4.49 12.85
CA ALA A 100 -2.95 4.07 14.23
C ALA A 100 -1.76 3.16 14.57
N SER A 101 -0.87 3.67 15.41
CA SER A 101 0.24 2.88 15.95
C SER A 101 -0.12 2.33 17.32
N THR A 102 0.30 1.11 17.61
CA THR A 102 0.16 0.52 18.94
C THR A 102 1.06 1.20 19.99
N GLU A 103 2.06 1.99 19.56
CA GLU A 103 3.05 2.65 20.41
C GLU A 103 2.81 4.17 20.62
N GLY A 104 1.73 4.76 20.10
CA GLY A 104 1.49 6.21 20.25
C GLY A 104 0.05 6.69 19.99
N ASN A 105 -0.37 7.72 20.73
CA ASN A 105 -1.70 8.34 20.68
C ASN A 105 -1.84 9.47 19.64
N GLY A 106 -1.10 9.39 18.52
CA GLY A 106 -1.10 10.41 17.47
C GLY A 106 -1.75 9.93 16.18
N THR A 107 -2.85 10.55 15.77
CA THR A 107 -3.40 10.38 14.41
C THR A 107 -2.86 11.49 13.51
N SER A 108 -2.00 11.14 12.55
CA SER A 108 -1.58 12.07 11.50
C SER A 108 -2.23 11.67 10.18
N GLN A 109 -2.90 12.62 9.54
CA GLN A 109 -3.40 12.46 8.18
C GLN A 109 -2.22 12.53 7.20
N MET A 110 -2.16 11.58 6.27
CA MET A 110 -1.10 11.47 5.27
C MET A 110 -1.66 11.02 3.92
N THR A 111 -0.92 11.22 2.84
CA THR A 111 -1.30 10.65 1.53
C THR A 111 -1.00 9.15 1.47
N PHE A 112 -1.59 8.46 0.49
CA PHE A 112 -1.31 7.04 0.27
C PHE A 112 0.18 6.73 0.02
N GLU A 113 0.87 7.59 -0.73
CA GLU A 113 2.31 7.42 -0.97
C GLU A 113 3.13 7.64 0.32
N GLN A 114 2.71 8.57 1.18
CA GLN A 114 3.32 8.76 2.49
C GLN A 114 3.08 7.55 3.41
N ALA A 115 1.89 6.95 3.36
CA ALA A 115 1.59 5.71 4.09
C ALA A 115 2.49 4.55 3.63
N LYS A 116 2.64 4.35 2.32
CA LYS A 116 3.56 3.34 1.76
C LYS A 116 5.00 3.59 2.18
N ARG A 117 5.44 4.85 2.15
CA ARG A 117 6.80 5.22 2.60
C ARG A 117 7.01 4.98 4.09
N LYS A 118 6.01 5.24 4.93
CA LYS A 118 6.08 4.96 6.37
C LYS A 118 6.39 3.49 6.64
N LEU A 119 5.90 2.59 5.78
CA LEU A 119 6.15 1.15 5.85
C LEU A 119 7.32 0.69 4.96
N GLU A 120 8.15 1.59 4.42
CA GLU A 120 9.24 1.25 3.49
C GLU A 120 10.38 0.43 4.13
N SER A 121 10.46 0.37 5.45
CA SER A 121 11.50 -0.39 6.15
C SER A 121 10.99 -1.69 6.79
N ILE A 122 9.69 -1.94 6.76
CA ILE A 122 9.07 -3.10 7.42
C ILE A 122 8.19 -3.89 6.43
N PRO A 123 7.95 -5.18 6.67
CA PRO A 123 7.00 -5.95 5.89
C PRO A 123 5.58 -5.48 6.17
N TYR A 124 4.75 -5.39 5.14
CA TYR A 124 3.37 -4.95 5.30
C TYR A 124 2.38 -5.73 4.44
N ILE A 125 1.11 -5.68 4.82
CA ILE A 125 0.00 -6.17 4.00
C ILE A 125 -0.77 -4.96 3.46
N LEU A 126 -1.06 -4.94 2.17
CA LEU A 126 -1.96 -3.98 1.55
C LEU A 126 -3.28 -4.68 1.22
N ILE A 127 -4.33 -4.32 1.95
CA ILE A 127 -5.70 -4.75 1.69
C ILE A 127 -6.36 -3.64 0.88
N LYS A 128 -6.68 -3.90 -0.38
CA LYS A 128 -7.32 -2.94 -1.29
C LYS A 128 -8.62 -3.48 -1.85
N THR A 129 -9.45 -2.61 -2.38
CA THR A 129 -10.71 -2.99 -3.05
C THR A 129 -10.53 -3.02 -4.57
N GLY A 130 -11.36 -3.82 -5.24
CA GLY A 130 -11.34 -3.96 -6.69
C GLY A 130 -12.56 -4.70 -7.22
N GLU A 131 -12.56 -4.99 -8.52
CA GLU A 131 -13.69 -5.72 -9.14
C GLU A 131 -13.69 -7.19 -8.72
N SER A 132 -12.53 -7.86 -8.78
CA SER A 132 -12.39 -9.29 -8.50
C SER A 132 -11.40 -9.55 -7.38
N PRO A 133 -11.65 -10.56 -6.52
CA PRO A 133 -10.74 -10.90 -5.44
C PRO A 133 -9.43 -11.47 -5.99
N SER A 134 -8.30 -11.09 -5.38
CA SER A 134 -6.98 -11.62 -5.75
C SER A 134 -5.97 -11.50 -4.62
N TYR A 135 -4.90 -12.27 -4.75
CA TYR A 135 -3.75 -12.25 -3.85
C TYR A 135 -2.48 -12.14 -4.67
N SER A 136 -1.55 -11.29 -4.24
CA SER A 136 -0.25 -11.13 -4.89
C SER A 136 0.83 -10.92 -3.85
N PHE A 137 1.99 -11.52 -4.09
CA PHE A 137 3.16 -11.38 -3.24
C PHE A 137 4.22 -10.55 -3.93
N PHE A 138 4.85 -9.72 -3.12
CA PHE A 138 6.02 -8.93 -3.46
C PHE A 138 7.11 -9.23 -2.44
N GLN A 139 8.33 -8.75 -2.67
CA GLN A 139 9.43 -9.05 -1.75
C GLN A 139 9.14 -8.52 -0.35
N ARG A 140 8.56 -7.31 -0.23
CA ARG A 140 8.33 -6.66 1.07
C ARG A 140 6.88 -6.58 1.49
N HIS A 141 5.93 -6.86 0.60
CA HIS A 141 4.53 -6.81 0.95
C HIS A 141 3.70 -7.89 0.28
N MET A 142 2.49 -8.06 0.82
CA MET A 142 1.47 -8.89 0.22
C MET A 142 0.25 -8.00 -0.07
N GLU A 143 -0.31 -8.12 -1.26
CA GLU A 143 -1.53 -7.45 -1.66
C GLU A 143 -2.71 -8.43 -1.59
N ILE A 144 -3.81 -7.96 -1.00
CA ILE A 144 -5.10 -8.63 -0.96
C ILE A 144 -6.11 -7.70 -1.62
N VAL A 145 -6.78 -8.17 -2.66
CA VAL A 145 -7.88 -7.44 -3.31
C VAL A 145 -9.21 -8.03 -2.85
N ILE A 146 -10.09 -7.18 -2.34
CA ILE A 146 -11.48 -7.49 -2.00
C ILE A 146 -12.37 -7.17 -3.21
N GLY A 147 -13.06 -8.18 -3.76
CA GLY A 147 -13.97 -8.02 -4.89
C GLY A 147 -15.32 -7.41 -4.50
N LYS A 148 -16.13 -6.99 -5.48
CA LYS A 148 -17.48 -6.42 -5.22
C LYS A 148 -18.53 -7.46 -4.82
N ASP A 149 -18.42 -8.66 -5.38
CA ASP A 149 -19.43 -9.74 -5.20
C ASP A 149 -19.04 -10.76 -4.13
N THR A 150 -18.04 -10.48 -3.30
CA THR A 150 -17.67 -11.38 -2.20
C THR A 150 -18.69 -11.27 -1.06
N GLY A 151 -19.82 -11.97 -1.18
CA GLY A 151 -20.77 -12.11 -0.10
C GLY A 151 -20.15 -12.90 1.06
N ASN A 152 -19.92 -12.27 2.22
CA ASN A 152 -19.47 -12.86 3.51
C ASN A 152 -18.33 -13.91 3.50
N THR A 153 -17.68 -14.16 2.37
CA THR A 153 -16.77 -15.31 2.15
C THR A 153 -15.48 -14.89 1.47
N THR A 154 -15.06 -13.64 1.61
CA THR A 154 -13.66 -13.29 1.33
C THR A 154 -12.80 -13.96 2.39
N GLN A 155 -12.45 -15.23 2.15
CA GLN A 155 -11.49 -15.95 2.95
C GLN A 155 -10.16 -15.21 2.82
N CYS A 156 -9.86 -14.39 3.82
CA CYS A 156 -8.52 -13.87 4.09
C CYS A 156 -7.59 -14.96 4.65
N ASP A 157 -8.00 -16.23 4.50
CA ASP A 157 -7.12 -17.38 4.63
C ASP A 157 -6.15 -17.40 3.46
N ILE A 158 -5.03 -16.70 3.67
CA ILE A 158 -3.81 -16.92 2.92
C ILE A 158 -3.31 -18.32 3.29
N VAL A 159 -3.84 -19.36 2.64
CA VAL A 159 -3.28 -20.70 2.74
C VAL A 159 -1.91 -20.62 2.07
N ALA A 160 -0.84 -20.61 2.86
CA ALA A 160 0.47 -20.91 2.32
C ALA A 160 0.32 -22.29 1.67
N LYS A 161 0.45 -22.39 0.35
CA LYS A 161 0.60 -23.71 -0.27
C LYS A 161 1.89 -24.27 0.29
N GLU A 162 1.79 -25.18 1.26
CA GLU A 162 2.89 -26.07 1.58
C GLU A 162 3.25 -26.80 0.28
N SER A 163 4.44 -26.51 -0.23
CA SER A 163 5.06 -27.18 -1.37
C SER A 163 6.04 -28.22 -0.88
#